data_AF-A0A7W3HEQ8-F1
#
_entry.id   AF-A0A7W3HEQ8-F1
#
_cell.length_a   1.000
_cell.length_b   1.000
_cell.length_c   1.000
_cell.angle_alpha   90.00
_cell.angle_beta   90.00
_cell.angle_gamma   90.00
#
_symmetry.space_group_name_H-M   'P 1'
#
loop_
_entity.id
_entity.type
_entity.pdbx_description
1 polymer ?
#
loop_
_entity_poly.entity_id
_entity_poly.type
_entity_poly.pdbx_seq_one_letter_code
_entity_poly.pdbx_strand_id
1 'polypeptide(L)'
;MQQSITALKEKTTQNDYASFKNASVHKNGLADGGTIAIECYGDSTMWGSTSLNSTVQNPVNPPAVFQRTMDLLFGTGKASITNKAIRGTALFSMLAGDLLPVD
;
A
#
# COMPACT_ATOMS: atom_id res chain seq x y z
N MET A 1 18.64 -16.90 -31.62
CA MET A 1 18.17 -17.30 -30.26
C MET A 1 18.35 -16.21 -29.19
N GLN A 2 19.34 -15.30 -29.29
CA GLN A 2 19.51 -14.20 -28.32
C GLN A 2 18.42 -13.11 -28.41
N GLN A 3 17.93 -12.81 -29.62
CA GLN A 3 16.99 -11.71 -29.88
C GLN A 3 15.60 -11.92 -29.26
N SER A 4 15.16 -13.17 -29.03
CA SER A 4 13.86 -13.48 -28.43
C SER A 4 13.84 -13.26 -26.91
N ILE A 5 14.94 -13.51 -26.21
CA ILE A 5 15.03 -13.33 -24.76
C ILE A 5 15.09 -11.85 -24.38
N THR A 6 15.82 -11.02 -25.14
CA THR A 6 15.86 -9.57 -24.91
C THR A 6 14.50 -8.94 -25.17
N ALA A 7 13.83 -9.30 -26.27
CA ALA A 7 12.48 -8.82 -26.58
C ALA A 7 11.45 -9.25 -25.52
N LEU A 8 11.58 -10.46 -24.95
CA LEU A 8 10.75 -10.92 -23.84
C LEU A 8 11.01 -10.10 -22.57
N LYS A 9 12.27 -9.83 -22.22
CA LYS A 9 12.62 -8.98 -21.05
C LYS A 9 12.11 -7.55 -21.19
N GLU A 10 12.21 -6.97 -22.38
CA GLU A 10 11.67 -5.63 -22.66
C GLU A 10 10.15 -5.60 -22.59
N LYS A 11 9.48 -6.66 -23.08
CA LYS A 11 8.03 -6.79 -23.02
C LYS A 11 7.50 -7.03 -21.60
N THR A 12 8.20 -7.82 -20.79
CA THR A 12 7.90 -7.98 -19.36
C THR A 12 8.08 -6.66 -18.62
N THR A 13 9.22 -5.99 -18.82
CA THR A 13 9.49 -4.66 -18.24
C THR A 13 8.40 -3.66 -18.66
N GLN A 14 8.06 -3.56 -19.96
CA GLN A 14 7.02 -2.64 -20.42
C GLN A 14 5.62 -2.98 -19.89
N ASN A 15 5.23 -4.25 -19.80
CA ASN A 15 3.93 -4.63 -19.24
C ASN A 15 3.85 -4.41 -17.73
N ASP A 16 4.96 -4.61 -17.00
CA ASP A 16 5.05 -4.30 -15.58
C ASP A 16 4.95 -2.78 -15.38
N TYR A 17 5.71 -1.96 -16.11
CA TYR A 17 5.61 -0.49 -16.03
C TYR A 17 4.27 0.07 -16.52
N ALA A 18 3.64 -0.52 -17.54
CA ALA A 18 2.33 -0.09 -18.05
C ALA A 18 1.17 -0.45 -17.11
N SER A 19 1.32 -1.50 -16.30
CA SER A 19 0.37 -1.83 -15.23
C SER A 19 0.60 -1.03 -13.94
N PHE A 20 1.78 -0.40 -13.77
CA PHE A 20 2.04 0.64 -12.76
C PHE A 20 1.66 2.07 -13.20
N LYS A 21 0.72 2.22 -14.15
CA LYS A 21 0.13 3.51 -14.55
C LYS A 21 -0.55 4.28 -13.39
N ASN A 22 -0.63 3.73 -12.18
CA ASN A 22 -1.48 4.26 -11.13
C ASN A 22 -0.79 5.34 -10.29
N ALA A 23 0.45 5.13 -9.83
CA ALA A 23 1.06 6.04 -8.85
C ALA A 23 1.39 7.44 -9.42
N SER A 24 1.93 7.52 -10.63
CA SER A 24 2.25 8.80 -11.28
C SER A 24 0.99 9.57 -11.69
N VAL A 25 -0.06 8.86 -12.14
CA VAL A 25 -1.37 9.44 -12.45
C VAL A 25 -2.03 9.98 -11.18
N HIS A 26 -2.00 9.22 -10.08
CA HIS A 26 -2.50 9.67 -8.79
C HIS A 26 -1.70 10.85 -8.23
N LYS A 27 -0.37 10.87 -8.41
CA LYS A 27 0.48 12.01 -8.06
C LYS A 27 0.07 13.26 -8.84
N ASN A 28 -0.12 13.15 -10.15
CA ASN A 28 -0.53 14.28 -10.98
C ASN A 28 -1.95 14.75 -10.59
N GLY A 29 -2.88 13.82 -10.36
CA GLY A 29 -4.22 14.16 -9.88
C GLY A 29 -4.23 14.86 -8.53
N LEU A 30 -3.33 14.48 -7.60
CA LEU A 30 -3.13 15.19 -6.34
C LEU A 30 -2.53 16.59 -6.55
N ALA A 31 -1.55 16.73 -7.44
CA ALA A 31 -0.94 18.02 -7.78
C ALA A 31 -1.94 18.99 -8.44
N ASP A 32 -2.88 18.46 -9.22
CA ASP A 32 -3.98 19.20 -9.85
C ASP A 32 -5.11 19.56 -8.84
N GLY A 33 -4.94 19.19 -7.56
CA GLY A 33 -5.85 19.53 -6.47
C GLY A 33 -6.93 18.48 -6.18
N GLY A 34 -6.86 17.32 -6.84
CA GLY A 34 -7.74 16.17 -6.61
C GLY A 34 -7.56 15.53 -5.23
N THR A 35 -8.35 14.48 -4.97
CA THR A 35 -8.29 13.72 -3.72
C THR A 35 -8.09 12.23 -4.02
N ILE A 36 -7.47 11.51 -3.09
CA ILE A 36 -7.27 10.06 -3.18
C ILE A 36 -7.59 9.37 -1.86
N ALA A 37 -8.22 8.20 -1.96
CA ALA A 37 -8.33 7.26 -0.86
C ALA A 37 -7.36 6.09 -1.09
N ILE A 38 -6.59 5.76 -0.07
CA ILE A 38 -5.60 4.68 -0.08
C ILE A 38 -5.89 3.76 1.08
N GLU A 39 -6.10 2.48 0.78
CA GLU A 39 -6.27 1.44 1.79
C GLU A 39 -4.97 0.63 1.90
N CYS A 40 -4.42 0.57 3.11
CA CYS A 40 -3.20 -0.16 3.39
C CYS A 40 -3.54 -1.52 3.99
N TYR A 41 -3.28 -2.58 3.23
CA TYR A 41 -3.42 -3.97 3.66
C TYR A 41 -2.05 -4.53 4.05
N GLY A 42 -2.00 -5.43 5.02
CA GLY A 42 -0.75 -5.99 5.50
C GLY A 42 -0.90 -6.78 6.80
N ASP A 43 0.24 -7.23 7.30
CA ASP A 43 0.33 -8.08 8.49
C ASP A 43 0.65 -7.28 9.75
N SER A 44 1.30 -7.92 10.73
CA SER A 44 1.80 -7.30 11.97
C SER A 44 2.69 -6.08 11.73
N THR A 45 3.42 -6.02 10.62
CA THR A 45 4.33 -4.91 10.29
C THR A 45 3.53 -3.66 9.95
N MET A 46 2.49 -3.80 9.12
CA MET A 46 1.60 -2.71 8.73
C MET A 46 0.66 -2.30 9.88
N TRP A 47 0.28 -3.25 10.73
CA TRP A 47 -0.42 -3.01 11.99
C TRP A 47 0.42 -2.22 13.01
N GLY A 48 1.76 -2.31 12.90
CA GLY A 48 2.69 -1.70 13.84
C GLY A 48 2.86 -2.50 15.14
N SER A 49 2.66 -3.82 15.08
CA SER A 49 2.90 -4.71 16.22
C SER A 49 4.35 -4.62 16.69
N THR A 50 4.54 -4.62 18.01
CA THR A 50 5.86 -4.68 18.64
C THR A 50 5.96 -5.95 19.49
N SER A 51 7.17 -6.34 19.88
CA SER A 51 7.37 -7.47 20.81
C SER A 51 6.67 -7.28 22.16
N LEU A 52 6.41 -6.03 22.54
CA LEU A 52 5.77 -5.67 23.81
C LEU A 52 4.24 -5.58 23.70
N ASN A 53 3.71 -5.34 22.50
CA ASN A 53 2.27 -5.23 22.28
C ASN A 53 1.93 -5.59 20.83
N SER A 54 1.28 -6.73 20.67
CA SER A 54 0.77 -7.23 19.39
C SER A 54 -0.75 -7.14 19.30
N THR A 55 -1.45 -6.89 20.41
CA THR A 55 -2.92 -6.93 20.45
C THR A 55 -3.57 -5.60 20.08
N VAL A 56 -2.90 -4.48 20.38
CA VAL A 56 -3.37 -3.13 20.08
C VAL A 56 -2.65 -2.59 18.85
N GLN A 57 -3.39 -1.92 17.95
CA GLN A 57 -2.79 -1.24 16.80
C GLN A 57 -1.99 -0.03 17.27
N ASN A 58 -0.73 0.08 16.82
CA ASN A 58 0.11 1.20 17.19
C ASN A 58 -0.43 2.48 16.51
N PRO A 59 -0.70 3.58 17.25
CA PRO A 59 -1.16 4.83 16.66
C PRO A 59 -0.12 5.48 15.74
N VAL A 60 1.16 5.13 15.88
CA VAL A 60 2.27 5.56 15.01
C VAL A 60 2.75 4.37 14.17
N ASN A 61 1.82 3.77 13.42
CA ASN A 61 2.10 2.71 12.45
C ASN A 61 2.48 3.30 11.08
N PRO A 62 3.01 2.49 10.13
CA PRO A 62 3.43 3.00 8.83
C PRO A 62 2.31 3.74 8.06
N PRO A 63 1.04 3.28 8.04
CA PRO A 63 -0.05 4.05 7.43
C PRO A 63 -0.31 5.42 8.08
N ALA A 64 -0.21 5.53 9.41
CA ALA A 64 -0.35 6.81 10.11
C ALA A 64 0.78 7.79 9.76
N VAL A 65 2.02 7.28 9.65
CA VAL A 65 3.16 8.09 9.18
C VAL A 65 2.93 8.49 7.72
N PHE A 66 2.42 7.58 6.89
CA PHE A 66 2.12 7.87 5.50
C PHE A 66 1.05 8.97 5.34
N GLN A 67 -0.03 8.93 6.13
CA GLN A 67 -1.04 9.99 6.16
C GLN A 67 -0.39 11.35 6.45
N ARG A 68 0.43 11.41 7.51
CA ARG A 68 1.14 12.63 7.88
C ARG A 68 2.05 13.13 6.76
N THR A 69 2.77 12.22 6.08
CA THR A 69 3.62 12.59 4.93
C THR A 69 2.79 13.17 3.80
N MET A 70 1.64 12.58 3.47
CA MET A 70 0.77 13.09 2.41
C MET A 70 0.16 14.45 2.76
N ASP A 71 -0.26 14.65 4.01
CA ASP A 71 -0.77 15.94 4.49
C ASP A 71 0.30 17.04 4.40
N LEU A 72 1.57 16.72 4.68
CA LEU A 72 2.69 17.65 4.55
C LEU A 72 3.02 17.99 3.11
N LEU A 73 2.86 17.04 2.17
CA LEU A 73 3.23 17.24 0.77
C LEU A 73 2.13 17.93 -0.04
N PHE A 74 0.87 17.59 0.22
CA PHE A 74 -0.26 17.99 -0.63
C PHE A 74 -1.34 18.80 0.12
N GLY A 75 -1.21 18.93 1.44
CA GLY A 75 -2.21 19.56 2.30
C GLY A 75 -3.22 18.57 2.87
N THR A 76 -3.78 18.93 4.02
CA THR A 76 -4.73 18.08 4.75
C THR A 76 -5.99 17.79 3.94
N GLY A 77 -6.41 16.53 3.93
CA GLY A 77 -7.66 16.09 3.29
C GLY A 77 -7.54 15.81 1.79
N LYS A 78 -6.34 15.94 1.20
CA LYS A 78 -6.08 15.51 -0.18
C LYS A 78 -5.85 14.01 -0.30
N ALA A 79 -5.23 13.40 0.70
CA ALA A 79 -5.14 11.95 0.81
C ALA A 79 -5.88 11.47 2.05
N SER A 80 -6.60 10.37 1.93
CA SER A 80 -7.19 9.63 3.04
C SER A 80 -6.58 8.23 3.07
N ILE A 81 -5.84 7.91 4.13
CA ILE A 81 -5.11 6.66 4.27
C ILE A 81 -5.76 5.85 5.41
N THR A 82 -6.26 4.66 5.06
CA THR A 82 -6.93 3.77 6.02
C THR A 82 -6.11 2.51 6.23
N ASN A 83 -5.78 2.20 7.49
CA ASN A 83 -5.12 0.95 7.84
C ASN A 83 -6.14 -0.20 7.92
N LYS A 84 -6.01 -1.18 7.03
CA LYS A 84 -6.80 -2.42 6.97
C LYS A 84 -5.93 -3.65 7.27
N ALA A 85 -4.73 -3.46 7.79
CA ALA A 85 -3.85 -4.55 8.18
C ALA A 85 -4.50 -5.45 9.23
N ILE A 86 -4.08 -6.70 9.31
CA ILE A 86 -4.50 -7.63 10.35
C ILE A 86 -3.26 -8.40 10.82
N ARG A 87 -2.99 -8.38 12.13
CA ARG A 87 -1.83 -9.09 12.70
C ARG A 87 -1.87 -10.59 12.36
N GLY A 88 -0.71 -11.18 12.06
CA GLY A 88 -0.59 -12.62 11.84
C GLY A 88 -1.24 -13.14 10.55
N THR A 89 -1.71 -12.26 9.65
CA THR A 89 -2.27 -12.69 8.37
C THR A 89 -1.20 -12.84 7.30
N ALA A 90 -1.32 -13.89 6.50
CA ALA A 90 -0.56 -14.05 5.27
C ALA A 90 -1.38 -13.55 4.07
N LEU A 91 -0.71 -13.33 2.93
CA LEU A 91 -1.36 -12.91 1.69
C LEU A 91 -2.53 -13.83 1.28
N PHE A 92 -2.37 -15.15 1.49
CA PHE A 92 -3.42 -16.12 1.20
C PHE A 92 -4.68 -15.88 2.06
N SER A 93 -4.51 -15.64 3.37
CA SER A 93 -5.61 -15.34 4.28
C SER A 93 -6.34 -14.05 3.90
N MET A 94 -5.60 -13.02 3.46
CA MET A 94 -6.18 -11.76 2.97
C MET A 94 -7.05 -11.95 1.73
N LEU A 95 -6.60 -12.81 0.80
CA LEU A 95 -7.35 -13.11 -0.43
C LEU A 95 -8.53 -14.05 -0.20
N ALA A 96 -8.40 -14.98 0.75
CA ALA A 96 -9.46 -15.91 1.10
C ALA A 96 -10.61 -15.25 1.90
N GLY A 97 -10.42 -14.02 2.40
CA GLY A 97 -11.38 -13.36 3.27
C GLY A 97 -11.45 -13.96 4.67
N ASP A 98 -10.49 -14.83 5.03
CA ASP A 98 -10.35 -15.39 6.36
C ASP A 98 -9.80 -14.30 7.29
N LEU A 99 -10.74 -13.52 7.81
CA LEU A 99 -10.55 -12.72 9.00
C LEU A 99 -10.30 -13.71 10.15
N LEU A 100 -9.04 -13.97 10.49
CA LEU A 100 -8.76 -14.59 11.77
C LEU A 100 -9.44 -13.75 12.86
N PRO A 101 -10.13 -14.38 13.82
CA PRO A 101 -10.88 -13.68 14.85
C PRO A 101 -9.95 -12.70 15.56
N VAL A 102 -10.40 -11.45 15.62
CA VAL A 102 -9.83 -10.43 16.50
C VAL A 102 -10.19 -10.82 17.92
N ASP A 103 -9.30 -11.57 18.57
CA ASP A 103 -9.23 -11.69 20.03
C ASP A 103 -8.79 -10.35 20.64
#